data_AF-A0A8S0Q1I3-F1
#
_entry.id   AF-A0A8S0Q1I3-F1
#
_cell.length_a   1.000
_cell.length_b   1.000
_cell.length_c   1.000
_cell.angle_alpha   90.00
_cell.angle_beta   90.00
_cell.angle_gamma   90.00
#
_symmetry.space_group_name_H-M   'P 1'
#
loop_
_entity.id
_entity.type
_entity.pdbx_description
1 polymer ?
#
loop_
_entity_poly.entity_id
_entity_poly.type
_entity_poly.pdbx_seq_one_letter_code
_entity_poly.pdbx_strand_id
1 'polypeptide(L)'
;MNMAIRVFFLLLTIFSSTYLTLCIYEDQVGHMDWHQQYIGKVKHAVFHTQKAARKRVVVSTEENVVASLDLRRGEIFWRHVLGPKDVIDAIDIALGKYVITLSSGGTILRAWNLPDGQMIWESTLSGSTPSKSILSIPESGKEIITRKTHEAMGTLFS
;
A
#
# COMPACT_ATOMS: atom_id res chain seq x y z
N MET A 1 58.84 24.01 9.56
CA MET A 1 57.40 24.35 9.68
C MET A 1 56.65 24.14 8.36
N ASN A 2 57.08 24.75 7.24
CA ASN A 2 56.41 24.61 5.92
C ASN A 2 56.33 23.17 5.38
N MET A 3 57.33 22.32 5.64
CA MET A 3 57.35 20.94 5.16
C MET A 3 56.32 20.06 5.90
N ALA A 4 56.18 20.21 7.21
CA ALA A 4 55.22 19.47 8.03
C ALA A 4 53.76 19.81 7.67
N ILE A 5 53.48 21.08 7.38
CA ILE A 5 52.17 21.55 6.92
C ILE A 5 51.83 20.93 5.55
N ARG A 6 52.79 20.85 4.62
CA ARG A 6 52.58 20.20 3.32
C ARG A 6 52.30 18.70 3.45
N VAL A 7 53.01 18.01 4.35
CA VAL A 7 52.77 16.59 4.63
C VAL A 7 51.38 16.38 5.25
N PHE A 8 50.96 17.27 6.16
CA PHE A 8 49.62 17.22 6.78
C PHE A 8 48.50 17.38 5.74
N PHE A 9 48.61 18.34 4.81
CA PHE A 9 47.62 18.50 3.73
C PHE A 9 47.61 17.30 2.77
N LEU A 10 48.77 16.70 2.48
CA LEU A 10 48.87 15.46 1.69
C LEU A 10 48.18 14.27 2.38
N LEU A 11 48.34 14.14 3.70
CA LEU A 11 47.65 13.10 4.46
C LEU A 11 46.14 13.34 4.48
N LEU A 12 45.68 14.59 4.59
CA LEU A 12 44.27 14.94 4.55
C LEU A 12 43.61 14.61 3.19
N THR A 13 44.31 14.88 2.08
CA THR A 13 43.79 14.58 0.74
C THR A 13 43.73 13.08 0.46
N ILE A 14 44.74 12.32 0.91
CA ILE A 14 44.73 10.85 0.83
C ILE A 14 43.61 10.26 1.70
N PHE A 15 43.41 10.78 2.91
CA PHE A 15 42.35 10.32 3.81
C PHE A 15 40.95 10.68 3.30
N SER A 16 40.80 11.78 2.55
CA SER A 16 39.53 12.16 1.94
C SER A 16 39.17 11.32 0.70
N SER A 17 40.16 10.82 -0.05
CA SER A 17 39.91 10.04 -1.27
C SER A 17 39.57 8.57 -1.00
N THR A 18 39.95 8.04 0.16
CA THR A 18 39.62 6.65 0.58
C THR A 18 38.15 6.46 0.96
N TYR A 19 37.38 7.53 1.20
CA TYR A 19 35.93 7.42 1.49
C TYR A 19 35.06 7.22 0.23
N LEU A 20 35.60 7.42 -0.97
CA LEU A 20 34.82 7.33 -2.22
C LEU A 20 34.59 5.89 -2.70
N THR A 21 35.17 4.88 -2.05
CA THR A 21 35.16 3.48 -2.53
C THR A 21 34.05 2.60 -1.95
N LEU A 22 33.04 3.18 -1.27
CA LEU A 22 31.94 2.44 -0.66
C LEU A 22 30.67 2.37 -1.53
N CYS A 23 30.80 2.40 -2.86
CA CYS A 23 29.66 2.29 -3.79
C CYS A 23 29.76 0.99 -4.59
N ILE A 24 28.61 0.35 -4.83
CA ILE A 24 28.49 -0.76 -5.79
C ILE A 24 28.65 -0.19 -7.20
N TYR A 25 29.52 -0.81 -8.00
CA TYR A 25 29.66 -0.44 -9.40
C TYR A 25 28.41 -0.85 -10.21
N GLU A 26 28.12 -0.12 -11.28
CA GLU A 26 26.96 -0.36 -12.14
C GLU A 26 26.92 -1.80 -12.70
N ASP A 27 28.09 -2.36 -13.04
CA ASP A 27 28.25 -3.73 -13.55
C ASP A 27 28.04 -4.81 -12.48
N GLN A 28 27.95 -4.44 -11.20
CA GLN A 28 27.75 -5.37 -10.09
C GLN A 28 26.29 -5.43 -9.63
N VAL A 29 25.44 -4.49 -10.05
CA VAL A 29 24.02 -4.43 -9.66
C VAL A 29 23.28 -5.67 -10.17
N GLY A 30 22.65 -6.41 -9.25
CA GLY A 30 21.84 -7.59 -9.59
C GLY A 30 22.64 -8.88 -9.88
N HIS A 31 23.97 -8.84 -9.82
CA HIS A 31 24.81 -10.03 -9.90
C HIS A 31 24.93 -10.77 -8.56
N MET A 32 25.07 -10.02 -7.46
CA MET A 32 25.22 -10.59 -6.12
C MET A 32 24.10 -10.16 -5.15
N ASP A 33 23.23 -9.24 -5.57
CA ASP A 33 22.14 -8.72 -4.76
C ASP A 33 20.82 -9.41 -5.10
N TRP A 34 20.06 -9.78 -4.08
CA TRP A 34 18.69 -10.25 -4.21
C TRP A 34 17.74 -9.32 -3.46
N HIS A 35 16.55 -9.10 -4.02
CA HIS A 35 15.51 -8.31 -3.38
C HIS A 35 14.19 -9.06 -3.43
N GLN A 36 13.67 -9.39 -2.24
CA GLN A 36 12.38 -10.06 -2.11
C GLN A 36 11.40 -9.13 -1.39
N GLN A 37 10.26 -8.89 -2.03
CA GLN A 37 9.21 -8.03 -1.50
C GLN A 37 8.11 -8.86 -0.87
N TYR A 38 7.68 -8.44 0.31
CA TYR A 38 6.56 -9.04 1.03
C TYR A 38 5.47 -8.00 1.31
N ILE A 39 4.26 -8.48 1.49
CA ILE A 39 3.06 -7.67 1.76
C ILE A 39 2.61 -7.72 3.23
N GLY A 40 3.13 -8.69 4.00
CA GLY A 40 2.71 -8.94 5.38
C GLY A 40 1.50 -9.87 5.48
N LYS A 41 0.86 -9.91 6.66
CA LYS A 41 -0.28 -10.79 6.95
C LYS A 41 -1.56 -10.24 6.35
N VAL A 42 -2.21 -11.04 5.49
CA VAL A 42 -3.43 -10.65 4.78
C VAL A 42 -4.63 -10.59 5.73
N LYS A 43 -5.37 -9.48 5.68
CA LYS A 43 -6.62 -9.24 6.42
C LYS A 43 -7.85 -9.46 5.53
N HIS A 44 -7.83 -8.92 4.31
CA HIS A 44 -8.90 -9.12 3.33
C HIS A 44 -8.30 -9.43 1.95
N ALA A 45 -9.01 -10.26 1.17
CA ALA A 45 -8.65 -10.62 -0.19
C ALA A 45 -9.89 -10.58 -1.09
N VAL A 46 -9.79 -9.88 -2.22
CA VAL A 46 -10.86 -9.72 -3.20
C VAL A 46 -10.37 -10.23 -4.54
N PHE A 47 -11.08 -11.22 -5.08
CA PHE A 47 -10.68 -11.89 -6.31
C PHE A 47 -11.28 -11.19 -7.53
N HIS A 48 -10.41 -10.77 -8.45
CA HIS A 48 -10.80 -10.23 -9.73
C HIS A 48 -10.64 -11.29 -10.83
N THR A 49 -11.76 -11.91 -11.22
CA THR A 49 -11.79 -12.96 -12.25
C THR A 49 -12.79 -12.62 -13.35
N GLN A 50 -12.47 -11.62 -14.17
CA GLN A 50 -13.23 -11.41 -15.40
C GLN A 50 -12.81 -12.42 -16.47
N LYS A 51 -13.79 -12.92 -17.24
CA LYS A 51 -13.59 -13.98 -18.26
C LYS A 51 -12.49 -13.67 -19.29
N ALA A 52 -12.18 -12.39 -19.53
CA ALA A 52 -11.16 -11.94 -20.49
C ALA A 52 -9.97 -11.17 -19.87
N ALA A 53 -10.02 -10.85 -18.57
CA ALA A 53 -8.97 -10.05 -17.93
C ALA A 53 -7.89 -10.92 -17.27
N ARG A 54 -6.76 -10.31 -16.94
CA ARG A 54 -5.73 -10.94 -16.10
C ARG A 54 -6.37 -11.34 -14.76
N LYS A 55 -6.17 -12.59 -14.35
CA LYS A 55 -6.63 -13.07 -13.04
C LYS A 55 -5.77 -12.43 -11.96
N ARG A 56 -6.38 -11.62 -11.12
CA ARG A 56 -5.68 -10.89 -10.06
C ARG A 56 -6.41 -11.05 -8.74
N VAL A 57 -5.67 -10.98 -7.65
CA VAL A 57 -6.25 -10.83 -6.31
C VAL A 57 -5.76 -9.52 -5.72
N VAL A 58 -6.67 -8.74 -5.18
CA VAL A 58 -6.35 -7.52 -4.44
C VAL A 58 -6.42 -7.84 -2.97
N VAL A 59 -5.38 -7.48 -2.24
CA VAL A 59 -5.24 -7.81 -0.82
C VAL A 59 -5.00 -6.55 0.01
N SER A 60 -5.53 -6.56 1.22
CA SER A 60 -5.16 -5.63 2.28
C SER A 60 -4.52 -6.39 3.44
N THR A 61 -3.51 -5.81 4.08
CA THR A 61 -2.75 -6.47 5.15
C THR A 61 -2.81 -5.71 6.47
N GLU A 62 -2.42 -6.38 7.55
CA GLU A 62 -2.32 -5.77 8.90
C GLU A 62 -1.24 -4.68 8.98
N GLU A 63 -0.28 -4.70 8.05
CA GLU A 63 0.79 -3.69 7.92
C GLU A 63 0.35 -2.47 7.07
N ASN A 64 -0.96 -2.26 6.93
CA ASN A 64 -1.57 -1.20 6.12
C ASN A 64 -1.10 -1.20 4.66
N VAL A 65 -0.85 -2.38 4.09
CA VAL A 65 -0.45 -2.53 2.69
C VAL A 65 -1.67 -2.88 1.84
N VAL A 66 -1.85 -2.18 0.74
CA VAL A 66 -2.75 -2.56 -0.35
C VAL A 66 -1.91 -3.07 -1.51
N ALA A 67 -2.19 -4.28 -1.99
CA ALA A 67 -1.44 -4.84 -3.12
C ALA A 67 -2.34 -5.57 -4.10
N SER A 68 -1.93 -5.59 -5.36
CA SER A 68 -2.51 -6.46 -6.39
C SER A 68 -1.49 -7.52 -6.77
N LEU A 69 -1.93 -8.78 -6.74
CA LEU A 69 -1.10 -9.94 -7.01
C LEU A 69 -1.61 -10.72 -8.21
N ASP A 70 -0.69 -11.35 -8.94
CA ASP A 70 -1.03 -12.36 -9.94
C ASP A 70 -1.50 -13.64 -9.26
N LEU A 71 -2.73 -14.06 -9.61
CA LEU A 71 -3.32 -15.27 -9.05
C LEU A 71 -2.59 -16.55 -9.51
N ARG A 72 -1.85 -16.50 -10.62
CA ARG A 72 -1.13 -17.64 -11.18
C ARG A 72 0.28 -17.80 -10.60
N ARG A 73 1.01 -16.69 -10.47
CA ARG A 73 2.44 -16.71 -10.10
C ARG A 73 2.74 -16.13 -8.72
N GLY A 74 1.80 -15.40 -8.12
CA GLY A 74 2.03 -14.69 -6.87
C GLY A 74 2.91 -13.44 -7.02
N GLU A 75 3.23 -13.03 -8.24
CA GLU A 75 3.96 -11.79 -8.52
C GLU A 75 3.14 -10.57 -8.07
N ILE A 76 3.82 -9.55 -7.54
CA ILE A 76 3.20 -8.29 -7.13
C ILE A 76 3.12 -7.39 -8.37
N PHE A 77 1.91 -6.99 -8.78
CA PHE A 77 1.74 -5.99 -9.83
C PHE A 77 2.02 -4.58 -9.33
N TRP A 78 1.49 -4.27 -8.14
CA TRP A 78 1.69 -3.00 -7.46
C TRP A 78 1.43 -3.18 -5.97
N ARG A 79 2.05 -2.31 -5.17
CA ARG A 79 2.00 -2.33 -3.71
C ARG A 79 2.07 -0.91 -3.19
N HIS A 80 1.14 -0.57 -2.30
CA HIS A 80 1.08 0.71 -1.60
C HIS A 80 1.11 0.48 -0.10
N VAL A 81 2.05 1.11 0.58
CA VAL A 81 2.14 1.12 2.04
C VAL A 81 1.50 2.41 2.51
N LEU A 82 0.38 2.30 3.23
CA LEU A 82 -0.28 3.45 3.82
C LEU A 82 0.37 3.81 5.16
N GLY A 83 0.07 5.00 5.66
CA GLY A 83 0.60 5.46 6.95
C GLY A 83 0.19 4.54 8.11
N PRO A 84 0.94 4.56 9.23
CA PRO A 84 0.64 3.70 10.39
C PRO A 84 -0.73 3.99 11.02
N LYS A 85 -1.31 5.18 10.79
CA LYS A 85 -2.64 5.56 11.28
C LYS A 85 -3.77 5.19 10.30
N ASP A 86 -3.44 4.80 9.07
CA ASP A 86 -4.39 4.50 8.00
C ASP A 86 -4.72 3.00 7.98
N VAL A 87 -5.29 2.52 9.08
CA VAL A 87 -5.72 1.12 9.18
C VAL A 87 -6.79 0.84 8.15
N ILE A 88 -6.58 -0.18 7.31
CA ILE A 88 -7.54 -0.57 6.27
C ILE A 88 -8.65 -1.41 6.90
N ASP A 89 -9.88 -0.93 6.83
CA ASP A 89 -11.05 -1.58 7.41
C ASP A 89 -11.77 -2.48 6.41
N ALA A 90 -11.86 -2.02 5.16
CA ALA A 90 -12.52 -2.76 4.09
C ALA A 90 -11.88 -2.44 2.73
N ILE A 91 -12.01 -3.40 1.81
CA ILE A 91 -11.55 -3.30 0.44
C ILE A 91 -12.52 -4.04 -0.47
N ASP A 92 -12.82 -3.46 -1.64
CA ASP A 92 -13.69 -4.07 -2.64
C ASP A 92 -13.36 -3.55 -4.05
N ILE A 93 -13.85 -4.22 -5.09
CA ILE A 93 -13.61 -3.87 -6.49
C ILE A 93 -14.89 -3.31 -7.12
N ALA A 94 -14.86 -2.03 -7.47
CA ALA A 94 -15.94 -1.37 -8.19
C ALA A 94 -15.77 -1.51 -9.71
N LEU A 95 -16.88 -1.81 -10.40
CA LEU A 95 -16.99 -1.81 -11.88
C LEU A 95 -15.92 -2.68 -12.58
N GLY A 96 -15.29 -3.60 -11.84
CA GLY A 96 -14.18 -4.42 -12.32
C GLY A 96 -12.93 -3.65 -12.75
N LYS A 97 -12.83 -2.36 -12.46
CA LYS A 97 -11.72 -1.50 -12.89
C LYS A 97 -11.07 -0.75 -11.74
N TYR A 98 -11.80 -0.53 -10.66
CA TYR A 98 -11.37 0.30 -9.55
C TYR A 98 -11.32 -0.50 -8.28
N VAL A 99 -10.26 -0.34 -7.50
CA VAL A 99 -10.19 -0.84 -6.13
C VAL A 99 -10.64 0.29 -5.22
N ILE A 100 -11.60 0.03 -4.36
CA ILE A 100 -12.04 0.97 -3.33
C ILE A 100 -11.52 0.45 -2.00
N THR A 101 -10.84 1.33 -1.26
CA THR A 101 -10.40 1.03 0.11
C THR A 101 -11.02 2.01 1.07
N LEU A 102 -11.48 1.49 2.20
CA LEU A 102 -11.95 2.26 3.33
C LEU A 102 -10.95 2.09 4.48
N SER A 103 -10.46 3.21 5.01
CA SER A 103 -9.43 3.24 6.05
C SER A 103 -9.77 4.19 7.20
N SER A 104 -9.01 4.09 8.29
CA SER A 104 -9.08 4.94 9.48
C SER A 104 -10.47 4.92 10.15
N GLY A 105 -10.97 3.72 10.45
CA GLY A 105 -12.26 3.51 11.12
C GLY A 105 -13.47 3.91 10.27
N GLY A 106 -13.35 3.88 8.94
CA GLY A 106 -14.41 4.31 8.04
C GLY A 106 -14.41 5.79 7.65
N THR A 107 -13.35 6.55 7.95
CA THR A 107 -13.31 7.99 7.71
C THR A 107 -12.66 8.39 6.40
N ILE A 108 -11.77 7.57 5.85
CA ILE A 108 -11.05 7.88 4.60
C ILE A 108 -11.41 6.83 3.56
N LEU A 109 -11.85 7.27 2.39
CA LEU A 109 -12.18 6.41 1.28
C LEU A 109 -11.33 6.78 0.07
N ARG A 110 -10.70 5.78 -0.53
CA ARG A 110 -9.77 5.94 -1.66
C ARG A 110 -10.18 5.05 -2.80
N ALA A 111 -10.01 5.55 -4.02
CA ALA A 111 -10.14 4.77 -5.23
C ALA A 111 -8.79 4.64 -5.92
N TRP A 112 -8.47 3.42 -6.31
CA TRP A 112 -7.25 3.06 -7.03
C TRP A 112 -7.61 2.46 -8.38
N ASN A 113 -6.82 2.74 -9.39
CA ASN A 113 -6.94 2.11 -10.69
C ASN A 113 -6.37 0.68 -10.60
N LEU A 114 -7.16 -0.33 -10.92
CA LEU A 114 -6.78 -1.76 -10.76
C LEU A 114 -5.57 -2.19 -11.60
N PRO A 115 -5.37 -1.74 -12.85
CA PRO A 115 -4.26 -2.19 -13.69
C PRO A 115 -2.88 -1.80 -13.18
N ASP A 116 -2.71 -0.55 -12.74
CA ASP A 116 -1.42 0.09 -12.42
C ASP A 116 -1.29 0.53 -10.95
N GLY A 117 -2.38 0.50 -10.19
CA GLY A 117 -2.41 0.91 -8.78
C GLY A 117 -2.42 2.42 -8.57
N GLN A 118 -2.64 3.25 -9.60
CA GLN A 118 -2.65 4.70 -9.40
C GLN A 118 -3.82 5.14 -8.51
N MET A 119 -3.58 6.04 -7.55
CA MET A 119 -4.66 6.67 -6.78
C MET A 119 -5.42 7.64 -7.69
N ILE A 120 -6.73 7.41 -7.83
CA ILE A 120 -7.60 8.24 -8.67
C ILE A 120 -8.14 9.42 -7.85
N TRP A 121 -8.57 9.13 -6.63
CA TRP A 121 -9.07 10.12 -5.70
C TRP A 121 -9.05 9.59 -4.26
N GLU A 122 -9.12 10.54 -3.33
CA GLU A 122 -9.28 10.34 -1.90
C GLU A 122 -10.41 11.26 -1.42
N SER A 123 -11.26 10.75 -0.52
CA SER A 123 -12.33 11.51 0.11
C SER A 123 -12.37 11.22 1.60
N THR A 124 -12.62 12.26 2.40
CA THR A 124 -12.79 12.13 3.86
C THR A 124 -14.28 12.23 4.19
N LEU A 125 -14.81 11.19 4.82
CA LEU A 125 -16.17 11.12 5.32
C LEU A 125 -16.23 11.70 6.74
N SER A 126 -16.88 12.84 6.88
CA SER A 126 -17.16 13.48 8.18
C SER A 126 -18.34 12.76 8.86
N GLY A 127 -18.05 11.67 9.56
CA GLY A 127 -19.04 10.88 10.29
C GLY A 127 -18.44 10.28 11.55
N SER A 128 -18.54 11.01 12.66
CA SER A 128 -18.08 10.61 14.00
C SER A 128 -18.55 9.20 14.39
N THR A 129 -17.69 8.51 15.15
CA THR A 129 -17.76 7.17 15.79
C THR A 129 -17.24 5.98 14.96
N PRO A 130 -16.17 5.28 15.43
CA PRO A 130 -15.71 4.03 14.85
C PRO A 130 -16.76 2.94 15.13
N SER A 131 -17.53 2.59 14.12
CA SER A 131 -18.45 1.46 14.13
C SER A 131 -18.14 0.61 12.91
N LYS A 132 -18.29 -0.71 13.01
CA LYS A 132 -17.98 -1.67 11.94
C LYS A 132 -18.59 -1.17 10.62
N SER A 133 -17.73 -0.66 9.75
CA SER A 133 -18.12 -0.05 8.49
C SER A 133 -18.20 -1.14 7.42
N ILE A 134 -19.40 -1.38 6.91
CA ILE A 134 -19.60 -2.28 5.78
C ILE A 134 -19.51 -1.43 4.52
N LEU A 135 -18.50 -1.69 3.70
CA LEU A 135 -18.40 -1.15 2.34
C LEU A 135 -19.34 -1.97 1.45
N SER A 136 -20.34 -1.32 0.85
CA SER A 136 -21.19 -1.93 -0.17
C SER A 136 -21.11 -1.11 -1.45
N ILE A 137 -20.66 -1.75 -2.53
CA ILE A 137 -20.54 -1.14 -3.85
C ILE A 137 -21.68 -1.71 -4.72
N PRO A 138 -22.70 -0.92 -5.06
CA PRO A 138 -23.75 -1.34 -5.97
C PRO A 138 -23.20 -1.49 -7.39
N GLU A 139 -23.63 -2.54 -8.09
CA GLU A 139 -23.21 -2.88 -9.46
C GLU A 139 -23.49 -1.76 -10.49
N SER A 140 -24.34 -0.78 -10.16
CA SER A 140 -24.77 0.32 -11.05
C SER A 140 -23.88 1.58 -10.99
N GLY A 141 -22.80 1.58 -10.21
CA GLY A 141 -21.72 2.58 -10.31
C GLY A 141 -22.05 4.01 -9.86
N LYS A 142 -23.20 4.24 -9.20
CA LYS A 142 -23.62 5.60 -8.83
C LYS A 142 -23.37 6.01 -7.38
N GLU A 143 -23.17 5.09 -6.44
CA GLU A 143 -23.01 5.49 -5.03
C GLU A 143 -22.30 4.42 -4.21
N ILE A 144 -21.21 4.76 -3.52
CA ILE A 144 -20.56 3.84 -2.58
C ILE A 144 -21.26 4.01 -1.24
N ILE A 145 -21.99 2.99 -0.78
CA ILE A 145 -22.79 3.07 0.44
C ILE A 145 -22.00 2.42 1.58
N THR A 146 -21.71 3.19 2.63
CA THR A 146 -21.22 2.67 3.90
C THR A 146 -22.42 2.44 4.83
N ARG A 147 -22.68 1.20 5.26
CA ARG A 147 -23.70 0.92 6.28
C ARG A 147 -23.04 0.76 7.65
N LYS A 148 -23.47 1.57 8.63
CA LYS A 148 -23.23 1.33 10.06
C LYS A 148 -24.21 0.24 10.54
N THR A 149 -23.70 -0.88 11.06
CA THR A 149 -24.56 -1.88 11.73
C THR A 149 -24.56 -1.57 13.23
N HIS A 150 -25.70 -1.09 13.74
CA HIS A 150 -25.94 -1.05 15.18
C HIS A 150 -26.56 -2.40 15.58
N GLU A 151 -25.75 -3.27 16.20
CA GLU A 151 -26.27 -4.37 17.02
C GLU A 151 -26.74 -3.78 18.35
N ALA A 152 -28.05 -3.80 18.59
CA ALA A 152 -28.62 -3.73 19.93
C ALA A 152 -29.83 -4.66 20.00
N MET A 153 -29.61 -5.85 20.55
CA MET A 153 -30.68 -6.64 21.16
C MET A 153 -31.30 -5.84 22.32
N GLY A 154 -32.63 -5.82 22.35
CA GLY A 154 -33.46 -5.76 23.56
C GLY A 154 -33.50 -4.43 24.31
N THR A 155 -34.64 -3.72 24.27
CA THR A 155 -35.60 -3.64 25.39
C THR A 155 -36.81 -2.73 25.06
N LEU A 156 -38.01 -3.28 25.31
CA LEU A 156 -39.22 -2.66 25.89
C LEU A 156 -40.09 -1.69 25.06
N PHE A 157 -41.37 -2.08 24.93
CA PHE A 157 -42.65 -1.33 25.01
C PHE A 157 -42.61 0.18 24.70
N SER A 158 -43.47 0.75 23.83
CA SER A 158 -44.93 0.56 23.69
C SER A 158 -45.43 0.74 22.26
#